data_AF-A0A7C3FK12-F1
#
_entry.id   AF-A0A7C3FK12-F1
#
_cell.length_a   1.000
_cell.length_b   1.000
_cell.length_c   1.000
_cell.angle_alpha   90.00
_cell.angle_beta   90.00
_cell.angle_gamma   90.00
#
_symmetry.space_group_name_H-M   'P 1'
#
loop_
_entity.id
_entity.type
_entity.pdbx_description
1 polymer ?
#
loop_
_entity_poly.entity_id
_entity_poly.type
_entity_poly.pdbx_seq_one_letter_code
_entity_poly.pdbx_strand_id
1 'polypeptide(L)'
;MTEATFEIRIPTPLLRYGFSRDSIQQRIVEWLVLSLFTEGYISSGKAARLLNMGRIEFLVLLRARGIAYINYTPEELAEEFAAVEALEIQISQ
;
A
#
# COMPACT_ATOMS: atom_id res chain seq x y z
N MET A 1 5.15 17.57 -0.23
CA MET A 1 5.85 16.36 -0.71
C MET A 1 6.84 16.81 -1.76
N THR A 2 8.06 16.28 -1.77
CA THR A 2 9.02 16.54 -2.86
C THR A 2 8.70 15.63 -4.03
N GLU A 3 8.65 16.17 -5.24
CA GLU A 3 8.35 15.39 -6.45
C GLU A 3 9.61 15.17 -7.29
N ALA A 4 9.69 14.02 -7.93
CA ALA A 4 10.69 13.71 -8.94
C ALA A 4 9.96 13.36 -10.25
N THR A 5 10.50 13.83 -11.37
CA THR A 5 9.96 13.52 -12.70
C THR A 5 10.80 12.43 -13.36
N PHE A 6 10.14 11.41 -13.87
CA PHE A 6 10.74 10.34 -14.66
C PHE A 6 10.11 10.32 -16.05
N GLU A 7 10.92 10.12 -17.08
CA GLU A 7 10.43 9.88 -18.45
C GLU A 7 10.38 8.38 -18.72
N ILE A 8 9.25 7.93 -19.25
CA ILE A 8 9.04 6.54 -19.67
C ILE A 8 8.61 6.49 -21.12
N ARG A 9 9.03 5.43 -21.83
CA ARG A 9 8.55 5.13 -23.19
C ARG A 9 7.49 4.04 -23.09
N ILE A 10 6.30 4.31 -23.63
CA ILE A 10 5.19 3.35 -23.68
C ILE A 10 4.77 3.09 -25.12
N PRO A 11 4.26 1.88 -25.44
CA PRO A 11 3.69 1.61 -26.74
C PRO A 11 2.52 2.57 -27.06
N THR A 12 2.59 3.26 -28.19
CA THR A 12 1.53 4.18 -28.67
C THR A 12 0.13 3.55 -28.70
N PRO A 13 -0.06 2.24 -29.03
CA PRO A 13 -1.38 1.61 -28.95
C PRO A 13 -2.04 1.69 -27.57
N LEU A 14 -1.29 1.84 -26.47
CA LEU A 14 -1.88 1.96 -25.13
C LEU A 14 -2.67 3.26 -24.96
N LEU A 15 -2.31 4.34 -25.66
CA LEU A 15 -3.01 5.62 -25.59
C LEU A 15 -4.46 5.53 -26.10
N ARG A 16 -4.77 4.50 -26.89
CA ARG A 16 -6.10 4.28 -27.49
C ARG A 16 -7.16 3.87 -26.46
N TYR A 17 -6.76 3.43 -25.28
CA TYR A 17 -7.66 3.03 -24.19
C TYR A 17 -8.13 4.20 -23.31
N GLY A 18 -7.97 5.44 -23.78
CA GLY A 18 -8.51 6.63 -23.08
C GLY A 18 -7.66 7.13 -21.92
N PHE A 19 -6.37 6.77 -21.88
CA PHE A 19 -5.45 7.25 -20.85
C PHE A 19 -4.97 8.67 -21.15
N SER A 20 -5.40 9.65 -20.35
CA SER A 20 -4.76 10.97 -20.28
C SER A 20 -3.42 10.88 -19.53
N ARG A 21 -2.53 11.86 -19.72
CA ARG A 21 -1.27 11.97 -18.96
C ARG A 21 -1.52 11.88 -17.45
N ASP A 22 -2.52 12.59 -16.95
CA ASP A 22 -2.84 12.62 -15.51
C ASP A 22 -3.34 11.25 -15.01
N SER A 23 -4.16 10.56 -15.82
CA SER A 23 -4.62 9.22 -15.47
C SER A 23 -3.47 8.20 -15.43
N ILE A 24 -2.46 8.36 -16.28
CA ILE A 24 -1.25 7.52 -16.28
C ILE A 24 -0.43 7.81 -15.03
N GLN A 25 -0.19 9.09 -14.72
CA GLN A 25 0.53 9.52 -13.53
C GLN A 25 -0.09 8.91 -12.27
N GLN A 26 -1.40 9.07 -12.09
CA GLN A 26 -2.12 8.54 -10.92
C GLN A 26 -2.00 7.01 -10.82
N ARG A 27 -2.20 6.31 -11.94
CA ARG A 27 -2.10 4.83 -11.97
C ARG A 27 -0.70 4.32 -11.67
N ILE A 28 0.34 4.97 -12.19
CA ILE A 28 1.73 4.59 -11.95
C ILE A 28 2.08 4.80 -10.48
N VAL A 29 1.71 5.95 -9.89
CA VAL A 29 1.96 6.22 -8.47
C VAL A 29 1.28 5.17 -7.60
N GLU A 30 0.01 4.89 -7.87
CA GLU A 30 -0.73 3.87 -7.13
C GLU A 30 -0.11 2.48 -7.27
N TRP A 31 0.23 2.07 -8.49
CA TRP A 31 0.88 0.79 -8.75
C TRP A 31 2.23 0.66 -8.04
N LEU A 32 3.07 1.70 -8.08
CA LEU A 32 4.38 1.70 -7.41
C LEU A 32 4.24 1.59 -5.89
N VAL A 33 3.30 2.33 -5.30
CA VAL A 33 3.03 2.24 -3.85
C VAL A 33 2.55 0.84 -3.46
N LEU A 34 1.66 0.24 -4.27
CA LEU A 34 1.20 -1.13 -4.04
C LEU A 34 2.34 -2.14 -4.14
N SER A 35 3.22 -2.04 -5.15
CA SER A 35 4.40 -2.91 -5.33
C SER A 35 5.33 -2.85 -4.11
N LEU A 36 5.70 -1.64 -3.68
CA LEU A 36 6.57 -1.42 -2.52
C LEU A 36 5.96 -1.97 -1.22
N PHE A 37 4.64 -1.87 -1.07
CA PHE A 37 3.94 -2.45 0.08
C PHE A 37 3.97 -3.98 0.02
N THR A 38 3.61 -4.58 -1.13
CA THR A 38 3.57 -6.04 -1.28
C THR A 38 4.94 -6.70 -1.16
N GLU A 39 6.00 -5.96 -1.53
CA GLU A 39 7.40 -6.39 -1.40
C GLU A 39 7.98 -6.10 0.00
N GLY A 40 7.20 -5.49 0.91
CA GLY A 40 7.61 -5.24 2.29
C GLY A 40 8.53 -4.02 2.50
N TYR A 41 8.80 -3.23 1.45
CA TYR A 41 9.65 -2.03 1.55
C TYR A 41 8.99 -0.89 2.35
N ILE A 42 7.66 -0.82 2.34
CA ILE A 42 6.91 0.21 3.07
C ILE A 42 5.73 -0.39 3.84
N SER A 43 5.43 0.16 5.01
CA SER A 43 4.26 -0.24 5.80
C SER A 43 2.96 0.30 5.20
N SER A 44 1.81 -0.31 5.57
CA SER A 44 0.48 0.16 5.16
C SER A 44 0.22 1.63 5.52
N GLY A 45 0.71 2.10 6.68
CA GLY A 45 0.60 3.51 7.08
C GLY A 45 1.49 4.46 6.29
N LYS A 46 2.63 3.98 5.74
CA LYS A 46 3.46 4.77 4.82
C LYS A 46 2.84 4.81 3.43
N ALA A 47 2.35 3.67 2.94
CA ALA A 47 1.67 3.56 1.65
C ALA A 47 0.42 4.45 1.58
N ALA A 48 -0.43 4.41 2.61
CA ALA A 48 -1.62 5.26 2.70
C ALA A 48 -1.27 6.77 2.61
N ARG A 49 -0.23 7.20 3.33
CA ARG A 49 0.26 8.59 3.27
C ARG A 49 0.77 8.99 1.89
N LEU A 50 1.45 8.10 1.18
CA LEU A 50 1.93 8.36 -0.19
C LEU A 50 0.78 8.51 -1.20
N LEU A 51 -0.36 7.88 -0.93
CA LEU A 51 -1.58 8.00 -1.74
C LEU A 51 -2.58 9.03 -1.20
N ASN A 52 -2.18 9.85 -0.22
CA ASN A 52 -3.01 10.87 0.41
C ASN A 52 -4.36 10.33 0.93
N MET A 53 -4.35 9.15 1.54
CA MET A 53 -5.54 8.51 2.11
C MET A 53 -5.27 7.99 3.53
N GLY A 54 -6.34 7.68 4.27
CA GLY A 54 -6.28 7.03 5.56
C GLY A 54 -5.81 5.57 5.46
N ARG A 55 -5.23 5.04 6.55
CA ARG A 55 -4.76 3.64 6.59
C ARG A 55 -5.90 2.66 6.30
N ILE A 56 -7.09 2.88 6.84
CA ILE A 56 -8.24 2.01 6.60
C ILE A 56 -8.67 2.04 5.13
N GLU A 57 -8.69 3.22 4.51
CA GLU A 57 -9.00 3.37 3.07
C GLU A 57 -7.98 2.61 2.21
N PHE A 58 -6.70 2.65 2.58
CA PHE A 58 -5.67 1.85 1.92
C PHE A 58 -5.91 0.33 2.05
N LEU A 59 -6.29 -0.17 3.23
CA LEU A 59 -6.63 -1.59 3.40
C LEU A 59 -7.86 -2.00 2.56
N VAL A 60 -8.85 -1.11 2.44
CA VAL A 60 -10.00 -1.30 1.55
C VAL A 60 -9.56 -1.32 0.07
N LEU A 61 -8.63 -0.44 -0.33
CA LEU A 61 -8.03 -0.45 -1.67
C LEU A 61 -7.34 -1.80 -1.96
N LEU A 62 -6.54 -2.32 -1.03
CA LEU A 62 -5.88 -3.63 -1.19
C LEU A 62 -6.90 -4.74 -1.42
N ARG A 63 -7.97 -4.77 -0.63
CA ARG A 63 -9.08 -5.72 -0.81
C ARG A 63 -9.73 -5.59 -2.19
N ALA A 64 -10.01 -4.37 -2.63
CA ALA A 64 -10.62 -4.10 -3.94
C ALA A 64 -9.72 -4.51 -5.11
N ARG A 65 -8.39 -4.53 -4.90
CA ARG A 65 -7.39 -4.98 -5.87
C ARG A 65 -7.01 -6.46 -5.76
N GLY A 66 -7.64 -7.20 -4.83
CA GLY A 66 -7.32 -8.62 -4.61
C GLY A 66 -5.93 -8.86 -4.04
N ILE A 67 -5.32 -7.84 -3.42
CA ILE A 67 -4.00 -7.94 -2.80
C ILE A 67 -4.22 -8.43 -1.37
N ALA A 68 -3.74 -9.63 -1.05
CA ALA A 68 -3.75 -10.14 0.32
C ALA A 68 -2.80 -9.27 1.18
N TYR A 69 -3.34 -8.68 2.23
CA TYR A 69 -2.61 -7.80 3.16
C TYR A 69 -2.70 -8.24 4.62
N ILE A 70 -3.47 -9.29 4.86
CA ILE A 70 -3.51 -10.09 6.07
C ILE A 70 -3.27 -11.51 5.55
N ASN A 71 -2.06 -12.00 5.70
CA ASN A 71 -1.71 -13.38 5.36
C ASN A 71 -1.26 -14.12 6.62
N TYR A 72 -2.06 -13.98 7.68
CA TYR A 72 -1.90 -14.76 8.89
C TYR A 72 -2.86 -15.93 8.83
N THR A 73 -2.34 -17.13 9.03
CA THR A 73 -3.15 -18.26 9.46
C THR A 73 -3.83 -17.93 10.81
N PRO A 74 -4.98 -18.56 11.13
CA PRO A 74 -5.59 -18.41 12.45
C PRO A 74 -4.61 -18.65 13.61
N GLU A 75 -3.67 -19.58 13.42
CA GLU A 75 -2.62 -19.92 14.37
C GLU A 75 -1.60 -18.78 14.55
N GLU A 76 -1.03 -18.26 13.45
CA GLU A 76 -0.08 -17.13 13.53
C GLU A 76 -0.74 -15.87 14.11
N LEU A 77 -2.03 -15.65 13.82
CA LEU A 77 -2.77 -14.53 14.41
C LEU A 77 -2.98 -14.71 15.92
N ALA A 78 -3.22 -15.94 16.39
CA ALA A 78 -3.35 -16.24 17.81
C ALA A 78 -2.02 -16.03 18.55
N GLU A 79 -0.89 -16.39 17.93
CA GLU A 79 0.46 -16.14 18.47
C GLU A 79 0.77 -14.64 18.61
N GLU A 80 0.40 -13.82 17.62
CA GLU A 80 0.55 -12.36 17.68
C GLU A 80 -0.29 -11.75 18.83
N PHE A 81 -1.53 -12.22 19.03
CA PHE A 81 -2.34 -11.77 20.18
C PHE A 81 -1.73 -12.18 21.52
N ALA A 82 -1.26 -13.42 21.64
CA ALA A 82 -0.59 -13.90 22.85
C ALA A 82 0.69 -13.10 23.16
N ALA A 83 1.45 -12.72 22.13
CA ALA A 83 2.63 -11.88 22.28
C ALA A 83 2.28 -10.47 22.79
N VAL A 84 1.19 -9.87 22.32
CA VAL A 84 0.70 -8.57 22.83
C VAL A 84 0.21 -8.68 24.28
N GLU A 85 -0.50 -9.75 24.64
CA GLU A 85 -0.94 -9.99 26.02
C GLU A 85 0.23 -10.17 27.00
N ALA A 86 1.35 -10.72 26.52
CA ALA A 86 2.57 -10.90 27.29
C ALA A 86 3.42 -9.63 27.45
N LEU A 87 3.10 -8.55 26.72
CA LEU A 87 3.77 -7.26 26.92
C LEU A 87 3.30 -6.65 28.25
N GLU A 88 4.17 -6.67 29.26
CA GLU A 88 4.00 -5.82 30.45
C GLU A 88 4.19 -4.35 30.04
N ILE A 89 3.08 -3.68 29.73
CA ILE A 89 3.10 -2.24 29.47
C ILE A 89 3.38 -1.54 30.79
N GLN A 90 4.65 -1.18 31.05
CA GLN A 90 4.96 -0.13 32.02
C GLN A 90 4.51 1.21 31.42
N ILE A 91 3.27 1.59 31.74
CA ILE A 91 2.81 2.95 31.51
C ILE A 91 3.54 3.82 32.54
N SER A 92 4.66 4.41 32.13
CA SER A 92 5.29 5.51 32.87
C SER A 92 4.26 6.63 32.97
N GLN A 93 3.79 6.90 34.18
CA GLN A 93 2.94 8.05 34.50
C GLN A 93 3.70 9.37 34.33
#